data_AF-A0AB33WQV6-F1
#
_entry.id   AF-A0AB33WQV6-F1
#
_cell.length_a   1.000
_cell.length_b   1.000
_cell.length_c   1.000
_cell.angle_alpha   90.00
_cell.angle_beta   90.00
_cell.angle_gamma   90.00
#
_symmetry.space_group_name_H-M   'P 1'
#
loop_
_entity.id
_entity.type
_entity.pdbx_description
1 polymer ?
#
loop_
_entity_poly.entity_id
_entity_poly.type
_entity_poly.pdbx_seq_one_letter_code
_entity_poly.pdbx_strand_id
1 'polypeptide(L)'
;MTRFAYAAAVFPLILTGCATSPPANPNDICEIFREKSDWYKAAKATEEKWGVPIQVPLSIIYQESSFKQDALPPRKYLLWVIPWGRVSTAAGYPQAKDEVWGDYQRKGDNYWASRTNFADATDFIGWYMDQTTRVNGVTKQDAYRQYLNYHEGWGGYRRQTYTAKPWLQTVAMKVQSRSSLYGQQYAGCREELNRGFWSRFWNWL
;
A
#
# COMPACT_ATOMS: atom_id res chain seq x y z
N MET A 1 -20.21 -3.32 -64.99
CA MET A 1 -19.42 -3.94 -63.90
C MET A 1 -18.82 -2.83 -63.05
N THR A 2 -19.51 -2.38 -61.99
CA THR A 2 -19.02 -1.36 -61.06
C THR A 2 -18.47 -2.06 -59.82
N ARG A 3 -17.15 -1.96 -59.59
CA ARG A 3 -16.50 -2.51 -58.40
C ARG A 3 -16.60 -1.46 -57.28
N PHE A 4 -17.42 -1.72 -56.26
CA PHE A 4 -17.39 -0.95 -55.02
C PHE A 4 -16.15 -1.37 -54.22
N ALA A 5 -15.19 -0.46 -54.08
CA ALA A 5 -14.05 -0.64 -53.19
C ALA A 5 -14.47 -0.26 -51.77
N TYR A 6 -14.59 -1.24 -50.88
CA TYR A 6 -14.79 -1.00 -49.45
C TYR A 6 -13.46 -0.56 -48.84
N ALA A 7 -13.32 0.75 -48.59
CA ALA A 7 -12.23 1.25 -47.76
C ALA A 7 -12.56 0.93 -46.29
N ALA A 8 -11.87 -0.06 -45.72
CA ALA A 8 -11.97 -0.36 -44.30
C ALA A 8 -11.32 0.78 -43.50
N ALA A 9 -12.13 1.61 -42.86
CA ALA A 9 -11.66 2.64 -41.94
C ALA A 9 -11.16 1.99 -40.65
N VAL A 10 -9.85 1.91 -40.48
CA VAL A 10 -9.21 1.47 -39.23
C VAL A 10 -9.20 2.67 -38.27
N PHE A 11 -10.10 2.68 -37.28
CA PHE A 11 -10.07 3.65 -36.19
C PHE A 11 -9.05 3.20 -35.14
N PRO A 12 -8.00 4.00 -34.84
CA PRO A 12 -7.10 3.68 -33.74
C PRO A 12 -7.84 3.84 -32.42
N LEU A 13 -8.02 2.74 -31.67
CA LEU A 13 -8.43 2.80 -30.27
C LEU A 13 -7.31 3.45 -29.46
N ILE A 14 -7.52 4.68 -29.02
CA ILE A 14 -6.70 5.30 -27.98
C ILE A 14 -7.08 4.62 -26.67
N LEU A 15 -6.28 3.65 -26.23
CA LEU A 15 -6.40 3.07 -24.90
C LEU A 15 -5.94 4.11 -23.88
N THR A 16 -6.89 4.80 -23.26
CA THR A 16 -6.61 5.59 -22.05
C THR A 16 -6.31 4.63 -20.91
N GLY A 17 -5.06 4.62 -20.43
CA GLY A 17 -4.69 3.85 -19.26
C GLY A 17 -5.31 4.46 -18.00
N CYS A 18 -6.14 3.71 -17.28
CA CYS A 18 -6.59 4.09 -15.95
C CYS A 18 -5.42 3.97 -14.97
N ALA A 19 -4.79 5.10 -14.62
CA ALA A 19 -3.80 5.16 -13.55
C ALA A 19 -4.45 5.73 -12.29
N THR A 20 -4.30 5.04 -11.15
CA THR A 20 -4.76 5.56 -9.86
C THR A 20 -3.82 6.67 -9.41
N SER A 21 -4.34 7.90 -9.29
CA SER A 21 -3.57 9.02 -8.75
C SER A 21 -3.32 8.84 -7.25
N PRO A 22 -2.14 9.25 -6.73
CA PRO A 22 -1.94 9.44 -5.31
C PRO A 22 -2.97 10.42 -4.73
N PRO A 23 -3.33 10.32 -3.43
CA PRO A 23 -4.25 11.26 -2.80
C PRO A 23 -3.75 12.70 -2.88
N ALA A 24 -4.67 13.64 -3.08
CA ALA A 24 -4.33 15.06 -3.18
C ALA A 24 -3.73 15.62 -1.88
N ASN A 25 -4.27 15.18 -0.73
CA ASN A 25 -3.76 15.53 0.59
C ASN A 25 -3.33 14.27 1.36
N PRO A 26 -2.09 13.81 1.20
CA PRO A 26 -1.64 12.60 1.85
C PRO A 26 -1.37 12.79 3.36
N ASN A 27 -1.55 13.98 3.93
CA ASN A 27 -1.38 14.21 5.38
C ASN A 27 -2.71 14.21 6.15
N ASP A 28 -3.84 13.98 5.48
CA ASP A 28 -5.16 13.89 6.09
C ASP A 28 -5.86 12.59 5.69
N ILE A 29 -5.95 11.63 6.62
CA ILE A 29 -6.58 10.32 6.33
C ILE A 29 -8.08 10.43 6.01
N CYS A 30 -8.77 11.43 6.56
CA CYS A 30 -10.18 11.64 6.27
C CYS A 30 -10.37 12.12 4.84
N GLU A 31 -9.54 13.06 4.38
CA GLU A 31 -9.54 13.49 2.98
C GLU A 31 -9.13 12.35 2.03
N ILE A 32 -8.11 11.56 2.37
CA ILE A 32 -7.72 10.37 1.60
C ILE A 32 -8.93 9.44 1.40
N PHE A 33 -9.66 9.13 2.47
CA PHE A 33 -10.79 8.19 2.41
C PHE A 33 -12.06 8.79 1.79
N ARG A 34 -12.26 10.11 1.86
CA ARG A 34 -13.33 10.79 1.11
C ARG A 34 -13.04 10.78 -0.39
N GLU A 35 -11.78 11.03 -0.78
CA GLU A 35 -11.35 10.99 -2.19
C GLU A 35 -11.35 9.56 -2.73
N LYS A 36 -10.82 8.61 -1.97
CA LYS A 36 -10.62 7.20 -2.35
C LYS A 36 -11.51 6.29 -1.53
N SER A 37 -12.83 6.35 -1.73
CA SER A 37 -13.79 5.56 -0.94
C SER A 37 -13.55 4.04 -0.97
N ASP A 38 -13.04 3.49 -2.08
CA ASP A 38 -12.69 2.07 -2.17
C ASP A 38 -11.43 1.72 -1.35
N TRP A 39 -10.52 2.67 -1.14
CA TRP A 39 -9.37 2.48 -0.24
C TRP A 39 -9.84 2.39 1.21
N TYR A 40 -10.88 3.15 1.58
CA TYR A 40 -11.48 3.02 2.91
C TYR A 40 -12.06 1.63 3.13
N LYS A 41 -12.85 1.12 2.17
CA LYS A 41 -13.41 -0.25 2.23
C LYS A 41 -12.31 -1.29 2.37
N ALA A 42 -11.23 -1.17 1.59
CA ALA A 42 -10.09 -2.09 1.66
C ALA A 42 -9.36 -2.02 3.02
N ALA A 43 -9.13 -0.82 3.54
CA ALA A 43 -8.51 -0.63 4.84
C ALA A 43 -9.38 -1.19 5.98
N LYS A 44 -10.70 -0.99 5.92
CA LYS A 44 -11.65 -1.59 6.85
C LYS A 44 -11.67 -3.11 6.79
N ALA A 45 -11.71 -3.69 5.60
CA ALA A 45 -11.65 -5.15 5.43
C ALA A 45 -10.34 -5.72 5.99
N THR A 46 -9.21 -5.01 5.79
CA THR A 46 -7.91 -5.40 6.35
C THR A 46 -7.91 -5.32 7.88
N GLU A 47 -8.47 -4.25 8.46
CA GLU A 47 -8.63 -4.10 9.91
C GLU A 47 -9.48 -5.23 10.49
N GLU A 48 -10.61 -5.57 9.87
CA GLU A 48 -11.50 -6.63 10.33
C GLU A 48 -10.85 -8.02 10.22
N LYS A 49 -10.17 -8.30 9.12
CA LYS A 49 -9.51 -9.59 8.86
C LYS A 49 -8.30 -9.82 9.76
N TRP A 50 -7.47 -8.79 9.95
CA TRP A 50 -6.18 -8.94 10.63
C TRP A 50 -6.12 -8.27 11.99
N GLY A 51 -7.14 -7.51 12.43
CA GLY A 51 -7.11 -6.75 13.69
C GLY A 51 -6.02 -5.67 13.72
N VAL A 52 -5.58 -5.19 12.56
CA VAL A 52 -4.57 -4.13 12.46
C VAL A 52 -5.25 -2.75 12.46
N PRO A 53 -4.81 -1.77 13.25
CA PRO A 53 -5.39 -0.44 13.20
C PRO A 53 -5.15 0.21 11.84
N ILE A 54 -6.19 0.71 11.17
CA ILE A 54 -6.14 1.26 9.80
C ILE A 54 -4.97 2.22 9.57
N GLN A 55 -4.69 3.08 10.56
CA GLN A 55 -3.64 4.08 10.47
C GLN A 55 -2.23 3.50 10.33
N VAL A 56 -1.98 2.27 10.80
CA VAL A 56 -0.65 1.66 10.78
C VAL A 56 -0.30 1.20 9.36
N PRO A 57 -1.06 0.31 8.68
CA PRO A 57 -0.78 -0.03 7.28
C PRO A 57 -0.71 1.19 6.36
N LEU A 58 -1.63 2.16 6.53
CA LEU A 58 -1.64 3.35 5.69
C LEU A 58 -0.38 4.20 5.85
N SER A 59 0.13 4.33 7.08
CA SER A 59 1.40 5.03 7.34
C SER A 59 2.62 4.32 6.73
N ILE A 60 2.61 2.97 6.70
CA ILE A 60 3.64 2.16 6.05
C ILE A 60 3.58 2.38 4.53
N ILE A 61 2.39 2.30 3.91
CA ILE A 61 2.22 2.53 2.46
C ILE A 61 2.73 3.92 2.07
N TYR A 62 2.40 4.96 2.85
CA TYR A 62 2.92 6.31 2.60
C TYR A 62 4.45 6.34 2.63
N GLN A 63 5.06 5.71 3.63
CA GLN A 63 6.52 5.70 3.76
C GLN A 63 7.21 4.93 2.62
N GLU A 64 6.63 3.82 2.17
CA GLU A 64 7.21 2.96 1.15
C GLU A 64 7.02 3.51 -0.27
N SER A 65 5.86 4.10 -0.58
CA SER A 65 5.52 4.46 -1.96
C SER A 65 5.01 5.89 -2.13
N SER A 66 4.75 6.61 -1.03
CA SER A 66 3.98 7.87 -1.05
C SER A 66 2.66 7.71 -1.81
N PHE A 67 2.02 6.55 -1.64
CA PHE A 67 0.79 6.14 -2.35
C PHE A 67 0.92 6.04 -3.88
N LYS A 68 2.12 5.81 -4.41
CA LYS A 68 2.33 5.57 -5.84
C LYS A 68 2.21 4.08 -6.15
N GLN A 69 1.19 3.72 -6.94
CA GLN A 69 0.89 2.32 -7.29
C GLN A 69 2.02 1.58 -8.02
N ASP A 70 2.86 2.29 -8.78
CA ASP A 70 3.94 1.76 -9.61
C ASP A 70 5.31 2.21 -9.10
N ALA A 71 5.42 2.46 -7.79
CA ALA A 71 6.70 2.77 -7.18
C ALA A 71 7.71 1.64 -7.47
N LEU A 72 8.85 2.00 -8.06
CA LEU A 72 9.92 1.07 -8.41
C LEU A 72 11.26 1.56 -7.84
N PRO A 73 12.09 0.65 -7.32
CA PRO A 73 13.38 0.98 -6.73
C PRO A 73 14.36 1.50 -7.77
N PRO A 74 15.45 2.16 -7.40
CA PRO A 74 16.44 2.65 -8.37
C PRO A 74 16.95 1.57 -9.32
N ARG A 75 17.30 1.96 -10.56
CA ARG A 75 17.97 1.03 -11.50
C ARG A 75 19.42 0.81 -11.07
N LYS A 76 19.95 -0.39 -11.30
CA LYS A 76 21.40 -0.59 -11.31
C LYS A 76 21.93 -0.10 -12.65
N TYR A 77 23.18 0.33 -12.69
CA TYR A 77 23.84 0.74 -13.92
C TYR A 77 25.11 -0.09 -14.15
N LEU A 78 25.21 -0.70 -15.32
CA LEU A 78 26.41 -1.34 -15.82
C LEU A 78 27.28 -0.25 -16.49
N LEU A 79 28.57 -0.21 -16.15
CA LEU A 79 29.52 0.81 -16.63
C LEU A 79 28.98 2.22 -16.46
N TRP A 80 28.34 2.53 -15.32
CA TRP A 80 27.81 3.85 -14.93
C TRP A 80 26.79 4.52 -15.87
N VAL A 81 26.48 3.95 -17.05
CA VAL A 81 25.58 4.55 -18.05
C VAL A 81 24.50 3.61 -18.59
N ILE A 82 24.69 2.29 -18.54
CA ILE A 82 23.73 1.33 -19.12
C ILE A 82 22.80 0.81 -18.02
N PRO A 83 21.48 1.10 -18.04
CA PRO A 83 20.58 0.60 -17.02
C PRO A 83 20.50 -0.94 -17.06
N TRP A 84 20.85 -1.61 -15.95
CA TRP A 84 20.93 -3.07 -15.85
C TRP A 84 20.03 -3.59 -14.71
N GLY A 85 18.73 -3.69 -14.97
CA GLY A 85 17.76 -4.13 -13.95
C GLY A 85 17.62 -3.16 -12.77
N ARG A 86 17.03 -3.62 -11.68
CA ARG A 86 16.71 -2.82 -10.47
C ARG A 86 17.55 -3.26 -9.28
N VAL A 87 17.78 -2.36 -8.31
CA VAL A 87 18.57 -2.68 -7.10
C VAL A 87 17.88 -3.70 -6.19
N SER A 88 16.56 -3.83 -6.32
CA SER A 88 15.69 -4.75 -5.57
C SER A 88 14.50 -5.14 -6.45
N THR A 89 13.80 -6.22 -6.08
CA THR A 89 12.49 -6.62 -6.64
C THR A 89 11.30 -6.01 -5.89
N ALA A 90 11.57 -5.18 -4.87
CA ALA A 90 10.56 -4.34 -4.22
C ALA A 90 9.75 -3.57 -5.27
N ALA A 91 8.41 -3.56 -5.14
CA ALA A 91 7.56 -2.84 -6.09
C ALA A 91 6.19 -2.48 -5.51
N GLY A 92 5.55 -1.49 -6.14
CA GLY A 92 4.18 -1.07 -5.89
C GLY A 92 3.97 -0.37 -4.55
N TYR A 93 2.70 -0.25 -4.14
CA TYR A 93 2.32 0.36 -2.86
C TYR A 93 3.11 -0.18 -1.66
N PRO A 94 3.31 -1.50 -1.50
CA PRO A 94 3.95 -2.04 -0.30
C PRO A 94 5.48 -2.10 -0.40
N GLN A 95 6.07 -1.82 -1.58
CA GLN A 95 7.49 -2.09 -1.86
C GLN A 95 7.93 -3.52 -1.46
N ALA A 96 7.02 -4.49 -1.56
CA ALA A 96 7.29 -5.88 -1.19
C ALA A 96 8.19 -6.57 -2.22
N LYS A 97 9.18 -7.33 -1.75
CA LYS A 97 10.03 -8.20 -2.59
C LYS A 97 9.25 -9.42 -3.08
N ASP A 98 9.68 -9.97 -4.22
CA ASP A 98 9.04 -11.14 -4.85
C ASP A 98 8.86 -12.34 -3.91
N GLU A 99 9.89 -12.65 -3.14
CA GLU A 99 9.86 -13.79 -2.21
C GLU A 99 8.75 -13.64 -1.15
N VAL A 100 8.71 -12.49 -0.48
CA VAL A 100 7.74 -12.21 0.59
C VAL A 100 6.32 -12.07 0.02
N TRP A 101 6.19 -11.45 -1.14
CA TRP A 101 4.89 -11.33 -1.83
C TRP A 101 4.35 -12.70 -2.24
N GLY A 102 5.18 -13.57 -2.81
CA GLY A 102 4.78 -14.93 -3.18
C GLY A 102 4.39 -15.76 -1.97
N ASP A 103 5.07 -15.56 -0.83
CA ASP A 103 4.70 -16.17 0.45
C ASP A 103 3.30 -15.75 0.91
N TYR A 104 2.98 -14.45 0.79
CA TYR A 104 1.64 -13.93 1.05
C TYR A 104 0.60 -14.51 0.10
N GLN A 105 0.87 -14.55 -1.21
CA GLN A 105 -0.08 -15.08 -2.18
C GLN A 105 -0.44 -16.55 -1.88
N ARG A 106 0.55 -17.37 -1.51
CA ARG A 106 0.35 -18.78 -1.15
C ARG A 106 -0.33 -18.96 0.20
N LYS A 107 0.11 -18.24 1.23
CA LYS A 107 -0.36 -18.43 2.61
C LYS A 107 -1.66 -17.69 2.91
N GLY A 108 -1.94 -16.63 2.16
CA GLY A 108 -3.14 -15.79 2.26
C GLY A 108 -4.26 -16.17 1.29
N ASP A 109 -4.08 -17.23 0.50
CA ASP A 109 -5.02 -17.71 -0.52
C ASP A 109 -5.38 -16.64 -1.58
N ASN A 110 -4.39 -15.80 -1.92
CA ASN A 110 -4.55 -14.60 -2.74
C ASN A 110 -3.68 -14.67 -4.02
N TYR A 111 -3.84 -15.74 -4.80
CA TYR A 111 -2.98 -16.03 -5.97
C TYR A 111 -2.95 -14.93 -7.04
N TRP A 112 -4.03 -14.15 -7.17
CA TRP A 112 -4.16 -13.08 -8.16
C TRP A 112 -3.84 -11.68 -7.63
N ALA A 113 -3.36 -11.58 -6.38
CA ALA A 113 -3.07 -10.30 -5.77
C ALA A 113 -1.95 -9.55 -6.49
N SER A 114 -2.13 -8.24 -6.66
CA SER A 114 -1.17 -7.34 -7.31
C SER A 114 -0.61 -6.29 -6.34
N ARG A 115 0.71 -6.05 -6.40
CA ARG A 115 1.37 -4.97 -5.61
C ARG A 115 0.91 -3.56 -6.01
N THR A 116 0.33 -3.42 -7.20
CA THR A 116 -0.19 -2.14 -7.72
C THR A 116 -1.66 -1.92 -7.35
N ASN A 117 -2.33 -2.92 -6.77
CA ASN A 117 -3.68 -2.78 -6.26
C ASN A 117 -3.61 -2.38 -4.78
N PHE A 118 -4.30 -1.30 -4.42
CA PHE A 118 -4.26 -0.78 -3.04
C PHE A 118 -4.86 -1.76 -2.02
N ALA A 119 -5.92 -2.49 -2.38
CA ALA A 119 -6.56 -3.44 -1.48
C ALA A 119 -5.64 -4.63 -1.19
N ASP A 120 -5.02 -5.19 -2.22
CA ASP A 120 -4.06 -6.28 -2.08
C ASP A 120 -2.82 -5.85 -1.29
N ALA A 121 -2.33 -4.63 -1.52
CA ALA A 121 -1.20 -4.08 -0.79
C ALA A 121 -1.50 -3.86 0.69
N THR A 122 -2.71 -3.39 1.01
CA THR A 122 -3.13 -3.16 2.40
C THR A 122 -3.35 -4.49 3.11
N ASP A 123 -3.97 -5.48 2.45
CA ASP A 123 -4.13 -6.85 2.99
C ASP A 123 -2.77 -7.52 3.22
N PHE A 124 -1.82 -7.38 2.29
CA PHE A 124 -0.45 -7.85 2.46
C PHE A 124 0.23 -7.28 3.71
N ILE A 125 0.13 -5.97 3.93
CA ILE A 125 0.71 -5.34 5.12
C ILE A 125 0.00 -5.83 6.39
N GLY A 126 -1.33 -5.99 6.36
CA GLY A 126 -2.10 -6.59 7.45
C GLY A 126 -1.65 -8.01 7.80
N TRP A 127 -1.50 -8.87 6.78
CA TRP A 127 -0.95 -10.22 6.92
C TRP A 127 0.47 -10.18 7.51
N TYR A 128 1.35 -9.32 6.99
CA TYR A 128 2.74 -9.21 7.48
C TYR A 128 2.81 -8.77 8.94
N MET A 129 1.97 -7.82 9.35
CA MET A 129 1.86 -7.36 10.75
C MET A 129 1.32 -8.45 11.67
N ASP A 130 0.35 -9.24 11.20
CA ASP A 130 -0.14 -10.41 11.95
C ASP A 130 0.98 -11.45 12.16
N GLN A 131 1.74 -11.77 11.12
CA GLN A 131 2.91 -12.64 11.24
C GLN A 131 3.97 -12.04 12.17
N THR A 132 4.23 -10.74 12.08
CA THR A 132 5.15 -10.02 12.96
C THR A 132 4.75 -10.15 14.43
N THR A 133 3.44 -10.04 14.71
CA THR A 133 2.87 -10.24 16.05
C THR A 133 3.12 -11.66 16.53
N ARG A 134 2.87 -12.68 15.68
CA ARG A 134 3.08 -14.09 16.02
C ARG A 134 4.55 -14.45 16.24
N VAL A 135 5.45 -13.91 15.41
CA VAL A 135 6.86 -14.31 15.37
C VAL A 135 7.71 -13.54 16.39
N ASN A 136 7.46 -12.25 16.56
CA ASN A 136 8.30 -11.35 17.37
C ASN A 136 7.53 -10.65 18.51
N GLY A 137 6.24 -10.96 18.72
CA GLY A 137 5.44 -10.43 19.84
C GLY A 137 5.17 -8.93 19.77
N VAL A 138 5.42 -8.28 18.63
CA VAL A 138 5.21 -6.85 18.46
C VAL A 138 3.72 -6.58 18.26
N THR A 139 3.16 -5.68 19.05
CA THR A 139 1.73 -5.36 18.98
C THR A 139 1.38 -4.70 17.65
N LYS A 140 0.15 -4.90 17.16
CA LYS A 140 -0.34 -4.30 15.91
C LYS A 140 -0.45 -2.76 15.99
N GLN A 141 -0.46 -2.19 17.19
CA GLN A 141 -0.51 -0.74 17.42
C GLN A 141 0.87 -0.07 17.41
N ASP A 142 1.95 -0.82 17.63
CA ASP A 142 3.32 -0.29 17.68
C ASP A 142 3.88 -0.10 16.27
N ALA A 143 3.48 0.98 15.61
CA ALA A 143 3.88 1.29 14.24
C ALA A 143 5.41 1.38 14.08
N TYR A 144 6.13 1.87 15.11
CA TYR A 144 7.58 1.92 15.11
C TYR A 144 8.19 0.52 14.96
N ARG A 145 7.85 -0.42 15.85
CA ARG A 145 8.41 -1.78 15.82
C ARG A 145 7.87 -2.59 14.66
N GLN A 146 6.63 -2.36 14.23
CA GLN A 146 6.07 -2.98 13.03
C GLN A 146 6.88 -2.57 11.80
N TYR A 147 7.23 -1.29 11.66
CA TYR A 147 8.04 -0.80 10.54
C TYR A 147 9.48 -1.36 10.56
N LEU A 148 10.10 -1.45 11.74
CA LEU A 148 11.42 -2.08 11.86
C LEU A 148 11.40 -3.55 11.42
N ASN A 149 10.34 -4.30 11.75
CA ASN A 149 10.15 -5.66 11.26
C ASN A 149 9.97 -5.68 9.75
N TYR A 150 9.11 -4.81 9.22
CA TYR A 150 8.81 -4.71 7.81
C TYR A 150 10.07 -4.47 6.97
N HIS A 151 10.98 -3.60 7.45
CA HIS A 151 12.21 -3.27 6.75
C HIS A 151 13.31 -4.35 6.89
N GLU A 152 13.54 -4.85 8.11
CA GLU A 152 14.64 -5.78 8.38
C GLU A 152 14.28 -7.25 8.10
N GLY A 153 12.99 -7.57 7.97
CA GLY A 153 12.47 -8.92 8.07
C GLY A 153 12.44 -9.43 9.52
N TRP A 154 11.59 -10.42 9.82
CA TRP A 154 11.42 -10.95 11.19
C TRP A 154 12.73 -11.46 11.82
N GLY A 155 13.60 -12.08 11.03
CA GLY A 155 14.90 -12.58 11.49
C GLY A 155 15.91 -11.45 11.74
N GLY A 156 15.95 -10.44 10.87
CA GLY A 156 16.82 -9.26 11.05
C GLY A 156 16.42 -8.44 12.27
N TYR A 157 15.11 -8.22 12.46
CA TYR A 157 14.58 -7.58 13.65
C TYR A 157 14.97 -8.31 14.94
N ARG A 158 14.83 -9.64 14.99
CA ARG A 158 15.21 -10.45 16.15
C ARG A 158 16.70 -10.39 16.46
N ARG A 159 17.53 -10.28 15.44
CA ARG A 159 18.98 -10.03 15.57
C ARG A 159 19.34 -8.56 15.81
N GLN A 160 18.33 -7.69 15.92
CA GLN A 160 18.48 -6.26 16.18
C GLN A 160 19.38 -5.53 15.17
N THR A 161 19.37 -5.93 13.90
CA THR A 161 20.24 -5.34 12.87
C THR A 161 19.93 -3.86 12.60
N TYR A 162 18.76 -3.37 13.01
CA TYR A 162 18.38 -1.95 12.98
C TYR A 162 19.15 -1.07 13.98
N THR A 163 19.79 -1.65 14.99
CA THR A 163 20.57 -0.87 15.99
C THR A 163 21.78 -0.20 15.36
N ALA A 164 22.39 -0.85 14.36
CA ALA A 164 23.48 -0.31 13.55
C ALA A 164 23.01 0.68 12.46
N LYS A 165 21.69 0.95 12.34
CA LYS A 165 21.10 1.80 11.30
C LYS A 165 20.31 2.97 11.93
N PRO A 166 20.97 4.02 12.46
CA PRO A 166 20.28 5.18 13.05
C PRO A 166 19.26 5.84 12.11
N TRP A 167 19.56 5.84 10.80
CA TRP A 167 18.65 6.35 9.78
C TRP A 167 17.31 5.57 9.76
N LEU A 168 17.35 4.25 9.93
CA LEU A 168 16.15 3.40 9.90
C LEU A 168 15.28 3.64 11.12
N GLN A 169 15.88 3.83 12.29
CA GLN A 169 15.14 4.18 13.50
C GLN A 169 14.46 5.54 13.35
N THR A 170 15.13 6.52 12.72
CA THR A 170 14.52 7.81 12.39
C THR A 170 13.35 7.66 11.42
N VAL A 171 13.43 6.78 10.41
CA VAL A 171 12.31 6.50 9.50
C VAL A 171 11.16 5.80 10.24
N ALA A 172 11.44 4.81 11.08
CA ALA A 172 10.43 4.15 11.90
C ALA A 172 9.70 5.13 12.83
N MET A 173 10.42 6.11 13.40
CA MET A 173 9.82 7.21 14.17
C MET A 173 8.86 8.05 13.32
N LYS A 174 9.21 8.37 12.07
CA LYS A 174 8.31 9.10 11.15
C LYS A 174 7.03 8.32 10.86
N VAL A 175 7.14 7.00 10.67
CA VAL A 175 5.99 6.11 10.49
C VAL A 175 5.10 6.12 11.73
N GLN A 176 5.68 6.03 12.92
CA GLN A 176 4.95 6.14 14.19
C GLN A 176 4.22 7.49 14.32
N SER A 177 4.90 8.61 14.06
CA SER A 177 4.28 9.93 14.13
C SER A 177 3.12 10.08 13.15
N ARG A 178 3.27 9.58 11.92
CA ARG A 178 2.20 9.57 10.92
C ARG A 178 1.03 8.69 11.34
N SER A 179 1.32 7.50 11.85
CA SER A 179 0.29 6.59 12.38
C SER A 179 -0.51 7.27 13.49
N SER A 180 0.15 7.95 14.43
CA SER A 180 -0.53 8.69 15.50
C SER A 180 -1.40 9.84 14.96
N LEU A 181 -0.90 10.61 13.99
CA LEU A 181 -1.68 11.67 13.33
C LEU A 181 -2.93 11.11 12.65
N TYR A 182 -2.76 10.08 11.82
CA TYR A 182 -3.87 9.41 11.14
C TYR A 182 -4.86 8.80 12.13
N GLY A 183 -4.40 8.22 13.24
CA GLY A 183 -5.28 7.69 14.28
C GLY A 183 -6.18 8.78 14.88
N GLN A 184 -5.62 9.96 15.17
CA GLN A 184 -6.37 11.10 15.69
C GLN A 184 -7.40 11.62 14.68
N GLN A 185 -6.99 11.82 13.43
CA GLN A 185 -7.88 12.27 12.35
C GLN A 185 -9.00 11.27 12.10
N TYR A 186 -8.66 9.98 11.98
CA TYR A 186 -9.64 8.93 11.69
C TYR A 186 -10.73 8.84 12.75
N ALA A 187 -10.38 9.02 14.04
CA ALA A 187 -11.36 9.08 15.11
C ALA A 187 -12.43 10.16 14.90
N GLY A 188 -12.09 11.27 14.22
CA GLY A 188 -13.00 12.36 13.90
C GLY A 188 -13.93 12.12 12.70
N CYS A 189 -13.59 11.21 11.78
CA CYS A 189 -14.36 10.97 10.56
C CYS A 189 -14.86 9.54 10.37
N ARG A 190 -14.49 8.60 11.26
CA ARG A 190 -14.88 7.18 11.15
C ARG A 190 -16.39 6.99 11.00
N GLU A 191 -17.19 7.64 11.85
CA GLU A 191 -18.65 7.49 11.82
C GLU A 191 -19.27 8.05 10.54
N GLU A 192 -18.69 9.10 9.96
CA GLU A 192 -19.08 9.64 8.65
C GLU A 192 -18.76 8.63 7.54
N LEU A 193 -17.53 8.10 7.54
CA LEU A 193 -17.03 7.18 6.53
C LEU A 193 -17.76 5.82 6.53
N ASN A 194 -18.26 5.38 7.70
CA ASN A 194 -19.07 4.16 7.84
C ASN A 194 -20.49 4.29 7.29
N ARG A 195 -20.97 5.50 7.00
CA ARG A 195 -22.32 5.67 6.43
C ARG A 195 -22.34 5.13 5.01
N GLY A 196 -23.14 4.09 4.80
CA GLY A 196 -23.36 3.52 3.47
C GLY A 196 -23.93 4.56 2.50
N PHE A 197 -23.75 4.29 1.20
CA PHE A 197 -24.24 5.14 0.10
C PHE A 197 -25.68 5.64 0.31
N TRP A 198 -26.58 4.74 0.71
CA TRP A 198 -27.99 5.05 0.97
C TRP A 198 -28.20 6.02 2.13
N SER A 199 -27.42 5.92 3.21
CA SER A 199 -27.50 6.87 4.33
C SER A 199 -27.06 8.28 3.91
N ARG A 200 -26.10 8.41 2.99
CA ARG A 200 -25.66 9.71 2.47
C ARG A 200 -26.68 10.30 1.48
N PHE A 201 -27.28 9.44 0.64
CA PHE A 201 -28.32 9.83 -0.32
C PHE A 201 -29.58 10.38 0.37
N TRP A 202 -30.06 9.73 1.42
CA TRP A 202 -31.29 10.13 2.11
C TRP A 202 -31.14 11.35 3.02
N ASN A 203 -29.93 11.68 3.50
CA ASN A 203 -29.70 12.89 4.30
C ASN A 203 -29.55 14.17 3.47
N TRP A 204 -29.56 14.05 2.13
CA TRP A 204 -29.46 15.17 1.19
C TRP A 204 -30.80 15.51 0.51
N LEU A 205 -31.86 14.75 0.84
CA LEU A 205 -33.27 15.01 0.53
C LEU A 205 -33.98 15.54 1.78
#